data_AF-A0A967LA34-F1
#
_entry.id   AF-A0A967LA34-F1
#
_cell.length_a   1.000
_cell.length_b   1.000
_cell.length_c   1.000
_cell.angle_alpha   90.00
_cell.angle_beta   90.00
_cell.angle_gamma   90.00
#
_symmetry.space_group_name_H-M   'P 1'
#
loop_
_entity.id
_entity.type
_entity.pdbx_description
1 polymer ?
#
loop_
_entity_poly.entity_id
_entity_poly.type
_entity_poly.pdbx_seq_one_letter_code
_entity_poly.pdbx_strand_id
1 'polypeptide(L)' 'GTLSFFYGLIPNFGIAIILLTITIGLLLFRLTLKQTRSMRALQEIQPEIKRLQRELKHDKQAQQQAMMDLYKEKGVNP' A
#
# COMPACT_ATOMS: atom_id res chain seq x y z
N GLY A 1 -8.80 40.64 -35.31
CA GLY A 1 -8.13 40.79 -34.00
C GLY A 1 -7.53 39.47 -33.61
N THR A 2 -6.22 39.40 -33.46
CA THR A 2 -5.45 38.18 -33.16
C THR A 2 -5.87 37.50 -31.84
N LEU A 3 -6.58 38.19 -30.95
CA LEU A 3 -7.11 37.66 -29.68
C LEU A 3 -8.13 36.51 -29.86
N SER A 4 -8.94 36.50 -30.92
CA SER A 4 -10.04 35.54 -31.09
C SER A 4 -9.57 34.11 -31.38
N PHE A 5 -8.36 33.97 -31.93
CA PHE A 5 -7.79 32.67 -32.30
C PHE A 5 -7.15 31.96 -31.09
N PHE A 6 -6.65 32.74 -30.11
CA PHE A 6 -6.06 32.19 -28.87
C PHE A 6 -7.12 31.72 -27.87
N TYR A 7 -8.30 32.36 -27.81
CA TYR A 7 -9.39 31.94 -26.92
C TYR A 7 -10.03 30.59 -27.30
N GLY A 8 -9.93 30.16 -28.57
CA GLY A 8 -10.38 28.83 -29.01
C GLY A 8 -9.33 27.73 -28.80
N LEU A 9 -8.06 28.10 -28.62
CA LEU A 9 -6.93 27.17 -28.47
C LEU A 9 -6.59 26.84 -27.01
N ILE A 10 -7.34 27.42 -26.06
CA ILE A 10 -7.35 27.02 -24.65
C ILE A 10 -8.64 26.22 -24.35
N PRO A 11 -8.94 25.10 -25.04
CA PRO A 11 -10.09 24.30 -24.68
C PRO A 11 -9.76 23.55 -23.38
N ASN A 12 -10.34 24.05 -22.30
CA ASN A 12 -10.54 23.40 -21.01
C ASN A 12 -9.29 22.99 -20.21
N PHE A 13 -8.71 23.96 -19.48
CA PHE A 13 -7.94 23.68 -18.27
C PHE A 13 -8.64 22.66 -17.35
N GLY A 14 -9.99 22.67 -17.31
CA GLY A 14 -10.78 21.66 -16.59
C GLY A 14 -10.54 20.23 -17.07
N ILE A 15 -10.49 19.99 -18.38
CA ILE A 15 -10.21 18.65 -18.94
C ILE A 15 -8.76 18.24 -18.65
N ALA A 16 -7.82 19.18 -18.73
CA ALA A 16 -6.43 18.93 -18.37
C ALA A 16 -6.27 18.51 -16.89
N ILE A 17 -6.99 19.19 -15.98
CA ILE A 17 -7.01 18.85 -14.54
C ILE A 17 -7.66 17.48 -14.31
N ILE A 18 -8.77 17.17 -15.01
CA ILE A 18 -9.45 15.87 -14.91
C ILE A 18 -8.51 14.74 -15.37
N LEU A 19 -7.86 14.90 -16.53
CA LEU A 19 -6.89 13.93 -17.05
C LEU A 19 -5.69 13.74 -16.11
N LEU A 20 -5.16 14.83 -15.56
CA LEU A 20 -4.07 14.78 -14.57
C LEU A 20 -4.51 13.99 -13.32
N THR A 21 -5.71 14.28 -12.80
CA THR A 21 -6.26 13.60 -11.62
C THR A 21 -6.45 12.11 -11.85
N ILE A 22 -6.99 11.72 -13.02
CA ILE A 22 -7.17 10.30 -13.40
C ILE A 22 -5.80 9.62 -13.55
N THR A 23 -4.82 10.29 -14.15
CA THR A 23 -3.46 9.74 -14.34
C THR A 23 -2.78 9.47 -13.01
N ILE A 24 -2.83 10.43 -12.08
CA ILE A 24 -2.28 10.27 -10.72
C ILE A 24 -3.05 9.16 -9.99
N GLY A 25 -4.37 9.13 -10.09
CA GLY A 25 -5.22 8.09 -9.49
C GLY A 25 -4.87 6.69 -9.97
N LEU A 26 -4.65 6.49 -11.27
CA LEU A 26 -4.27 5.20 -11.85
C LEU A 26 -2.87 4.75 -11.41
N LEU A 27 -1.91 5.68 -11.33
CA LEU A 27 -0.56 5.40 -10.83
C LEU A 27 -0.60 4.99 -9.34
N LEU A 28 -1.32 5.74 -8.52
CA LEU A 28 -1.50 5.42 -7.11
C LEU A 28 -2.27 4.11 -6.91
N PHE A 29 -3.29 3.83 -7.73
CA PHE A 29 -4.05 2.58 -7.64
C PHE A 29 -3.16 1.34 -7.84
N ARG A 30 -2.25 1.37 -8.82
CA ARG A 30 -1.25 0.30 -9.00
C ARG A 30 -0.34 0.15 -7.78
N LEU A 31 0.03 1.25 -7.12
CA LEU A 31 0.81 1.23 -5.88
C LEU A 31 0.01 0.67 -4.70
N THR A 32 -1.24 1.11 -4.51
CA THR A 32 -2.14 0.63 -3.46
C THR A 32 -2.42 -0.86 -3.58
N LEU A 33 -2.53 -1.39 -4.81
CA LEU A 33 -2.67 -2.84 -5.04
C LEU A 33 -1.44 -3.62 -4.55
N LYS A 34 -0.22 -3.09 -4.75
CA LYS A 34 1.01 -3.70 -4.19
C LYS A 34 1.01 -3.64 -2.66
N GLN A 35 0.64 -2.50 -2.07
CA GLN A 35 0.54 -2.35 -0.62
C GLN A 35 -0.49 -3.32 -0.01
N THR A 36 -1.62 -3.52 -0.68
CA THR A 36 -2.69 -4.43 -0.23
C THR A 36 -2.20 -5.88 -0.12
N ARG A 37 -1.34 -6.34 -1.03
CA ARG A 37 -0.78 -7.72 -0.95
C ARG A 37 0.08 -7.91 0.30
N SER A 38 0.93 -6.94 0.62
CA SER A 38 1.75 -6.97 1.84
C SER A 38 0.90 -6.95 3.10
N MET A 39 -0.16 -6.13 3.11
CA MET A 39 -1.08 -6.05 4.24
C MET A 39 -1.86 -7.34 4.48
N ARG A 40 -2.30 -8.02 3.41
CA ARG A 40 -2.98 -9.32 3.50
C ARG A 40 -2.08 -10.39 4.09
N ALA A 41 -0.81 -10.46 3.66
CA ALA A 41 0.14 -11.42 4.20
C ALA A 41 0.35 -11.19 5.72
N LEU A 42 0.42 -9.93 6.17
CA LEU A 42 0.50 -9.61 7.59
C LEU A 42 -0.78 -10.00 8.37
N GLN A 43 -1.96 -9.84 7.76
CA GLN A 43 -3.25 -10.25 8.34
C GLN A 43 -3.36 -11.77 8.50
N GLU A 44 -2.84 -12.54 7.55
CA GLU A 44 -2.80 -14.00 7.62
C GLU A 44 -1.87 -14.51 8.73
N ILE A 45 -0.77 -13.80 9.00
CA ILE A 45 0.21 -14.16 10.04
C ILE A 45 -0.23 -13.69 11.44
N GLN A 46 -1.08 -12.67 11.54
CA GLN A 46 -1.61 -12.15 12.80
C GLN A 46 -2.17 -13.22 13.77
N PRO A 47 -2.98 -14.21 13.35
CA PRO A 47 -3.44 -15.28 14.24
C PRO A 47 -2.30 -16.16 14.78
N GLU A 48 -1.28 -16.45 13.96
CA GLU A 48 -0.11 -17.23 14.36
C GLU A 48 0.75 -16.46 15.37
N ILE A 49 0.97 -15.16 15.14
CA ILE A 49 1.62 -14.26 16.11
C ILE A 49 0.87 -14.27 17.45
N LYS A 50 -0.47 -14.18 17.45
CA LYS A 50 -1.29 -14.23 18.67
C LYS A 50 -1.24 -15.59 19.37
N ARG A 51 -0.98 -16.70 18.66
CA ARG A 51 -0.77 -18.02 19.26
C ARG A 51 0.59 -18.07 19.95
N LEU A 52 1.66 -17.72 19.25
CA LEU A 52 3.02 -17.62 19.81
C LEU A 52 3.07 -16.71 21.04
N GLN A 53 2.40 -15.56 20.97
CA GLN A 53 2.35 -14.63 22.09
C GLN A 53 1.65 -15.18 23.33
N ARG A 54 0.67 -16.08 23.16
CA ARG A 54 -0.05 -16.73 24.27
C ARG A 54 0.76 -17.87 24.87
N GLU A 55 1.38 -18.69 24.03
CA GLU A 55 2.20 -19.83 24.45
C GLU A 55 3.49 -19.38 25.14
N LEU A 56 4.13 -18.33 24.63
CA LEU A 56 5.43 -17.83 25.10
C LEU A 56 5.30 -16.59 26.02
N LYS A 57 4.15 -16.40 26.70
CA LYS A 57 3.93 -15.23 27.58
C LYS A 57 5.01 -15.04 28.66
N HIS A 58 5.58 -16.14 29.14
CA HIS A 58 6.54 -16.13 30.24
C HIS A 58 8.00 -16.00 29.78
N ASP A 59 8.26 -16.15 28.48
CA ASP A 59 9.60 -16.09 27.91
C ASP A 59 9.64 -15.11 26.74
N LYS A 60 9.98 -13.85 27.06
CA LYS A 60 10.07 -12.77 26.08
C LYS A 60 11.19 -13.00 25.06
N GLN A 61 12.27 -13.68 25.44
CA GLN A 61 13.37 -13.95 24.52
C GLN A 61 12.95 -15.00 23.48
N ALA A 62 12.35 -16.10 23.94
CA ALA A 62 11.80 -17.12 23.05
C ALA A 62 10.67 -16.55 22.18
N GLN A 63 9.83 -15.66 22.72
CA GLN A 63 8.78 -14.98 21.96
C GLN A 63 9.36 -14.11 20.82
N GLN A 64 10.40 -13.31 21.08
CA GLN A 64 11.04 -12.51 20.03
C GLN A 64 11.66 -13.40 18.95
N GLN A 65 12.33 -14.48 19.34
CA GLN A 65 12.96 -15.40 18.42
C GLN A 65 11.91 -16.09 17.52
N ALA A 66 10.84 -16.63 18.11
CA ALA A 66 9.77 -17.30 17.38
C ALA A 66 9.01 -16.36 16.44
N MET A 67 8.78 -15.09 16.83
CA MET A 67 8.21 -14.09 15.94
C MET A 67 9.13 -13.81 14.74
N MET A 68 10.44 -13.67 14.97
CA MET A 68 11.40 -13.45 13.89
C MET A 68 11.48 -14.64 12.92
N ASP A 69 11.43 -15.86 13.44
CA ASP A 69 11.45 -17.07 12.63
C ASP A 69 10.15 -17.23 11.82
N LEU A 70 8.99 -16.89 12.42
CA LEU A 70 7.70 -16.85 11.72
C LEU A 70 7.68 -15.85 10.55
N TYR A 71 8.24 -14.65 10.73
CA TYR A 71 8.34 -13.67 9.64
C TYR A 71 9.22 -14.18 8.48
N LYS A 72 10.33 -14.85 8.80
CA LYS A 72 11.22 -15.46 7.81
C LYS A 72 10.55 -16.61 7.07
N GLU A 73 9.89 -17.52 7.79
CA GLU A 73 9.23 -18.69 7.21
C GLU A 73 8.11 -18.30 6.23
N LYS A 74 7.35 -17.26 6.58
CA LYS A 74 6.25 -16.75 5.73
C LYS A 74 6.71 -15.75 4.66
N GLY A 75 7.99 -15.39 4.65
CA GLY A 75 8.58 -14.45 3.67
C GLY A 75 7.98 -13.04 3.74
N VAL A 76 7.43 -12.66 4.89
CA VAL A 76 6.86 -11.33 5.10
C VAL A 76 7.89 -10.48 5.82
N ASN A 77 8.39 -9.45 5.14
CA ASN A 77 9.25 -8.47 5.76
C ASN A 77 8.35 -7.49 6.54
N PRO A 78 8.47 -7.40 7.88
CA PRO A 78 7.73 -6.42 8.67
C PRO A 78 8.10 -4.98 8.30
#